data_AF-A0A1I4RHD1-F1
#
_entry.id   AF-A0A1I4RHD1-F1
#
_cell.length_a   1.000
_cell.length_b   1.000
_cell.length_c   1.000
_cell.angle_alpha   90.00
_cell.angle_beta   90.00
_cell.angle_gamma   90.00
#
_symmetry.space_group_name_H-M   'P 1'
#
loop_
_entity.id
_entity.type
_entity.pdbx_description
1 polymer ?
#
loop_
_entity_poly.entity_id
_entity_poly.type
_entity_poly.pdbx_seq_one_letter_code
_entity_poly.pdbx_strand_id
1 'polypeptide(L)'
;MSPVIEGLTLSNGEEIRTVLGKGHIGNNDKKPVIVLTNKYVHFFGEHYRYVNGDTSRKIYEPESVLLQDFIGAGNIRKRSRRNLYYLISVGVLITILTQISRGMKKFGLHVSHLKQFSSIMAGVFFIALILYLFKRYKLFEVAFIGKRICISEHHFEKSEIQVFIQSIYQEKRTVQ
;
A
#
# COMPACT_ATOMS: atom_id res chain seq x y z
N MET A 1 5.72 29.36 -14.25
CA MET A 1 6.48 29.13 -13.00
C MET A 1 6.14 27.73 -12.51
N SER A 2 7.06 26.78 -12.67
CA SER A 2 6.87 25.39 -12.23
C SER A 2 7.07 25.33 -10.71
N PRO A 3 6.16 24.72 -9.92
CA PRO A 3 6.39 24.54 -8.49
C PRO A 3 7.61 23.64 -8.34
N VAL A 4 8.72 24.23 -7.90
CA VAL A 4 9.92 23.50 -7.53
C VAL A 4 9.52 22.61 -6.36
N ILE A 5 9.47 21.31 -6.62
CA ILE A 5 9.27 20.31 -5.56
C ILE A 5 10.52 20.41 -4.69
N GLU A 6 10.34 20.81 -3.42
CA GLU A 6 11.45 20.89 -2.47
C GLU A 6 12.25 19.57 -2.49
N GLY A 7 13.52 19.64 -2.88
CA GLY A 7 14.41 18.48 -3.00
C GLY A 7 14.57 17.89 -4.41
N LEU A 8 13.85 18.36 -5.42
CA LEU A 8 14.07 17.96 -6.81
C LEU A 8 15.15 18.85 -7.46
N THR A 9 16.38 18.35 -7.52
CA THR A 9 17.44 18.97 -8.32
C THR A 9 17.43 18.38 -9.72
N LEU A 10 16.94 19.14 -10.69
CA LEU A 10 16.93 18.72 -12.09
C LEU A 10 18.35 18.76 -12.66
N SER A 11 18.73 17.71 -13.37
CA SER A 11 19.98 17.66 -14.13
C SER A 11 19.92 18.56 -15.37
N ASN A 12 21.08 18.92 -15.95
CA ASN A 12 21.11 19.77 -17.14
C ASN A 12 20.29 19.14 -18.30
N GLY A 13 19.36 19.92 -18.85
CA GLY A 13 18.45 19.50 -19.92
C GLY A 13 17.33 18.57 -19.47
N GLU A 14 17.09 18.46 -18.16
CA GLU A 14 15.96 17.73 -17.60
C GLU A 14 14.72 18.63 -17.46
N GLU A 15 13.61 18.17 -18.02
CA GLU A 15 12.35 18.91 -18.06
C GLU A 15 11.23 18.09 -17.43
N ILE A 16 10.45 18.72 -16.55
CA ILE A 16 9.27 18.10 -15.95
C ILE A 16 8.17 17.98 -17.00
N ARG A 17 7.67 16.76 -17.19
CA ARG A 17 6.61 16.43 -18.16
C ARG A 17 5.27 16.31 -17.47
N THR A 18 5.22 15.54 -16.38
CA THR A 18 4.00 15.40 -15.59
C THR A 18 4.33 15.14 -14.13
N VAL A 19 3.36 15.39 -13.26
CA VAL A 19 3.49 15.16 -11.82
C VAL A 19 2.19 14.55 -11.33
N LEU A 20 2.29 13.39 -10.68
CA LEU A 20 1.21 12.76 -9.93
C LEU A 20 1.27 13.23 -8.47
N GLY A 21 0.14 13.68 -7.92
CA GLY A 21 0.09 14.19 -6.55
C GLY A 21 0.53 15.64 -6.40
N LYS A 22 0.28 16.50 -7.39
CA LYS A 22 0.67 17.93 -7.34
C LYS A 22 0.19 18.63 -6.06
N GLY A 23 -1.01 18.31 -5.59
CA GLY A 23 -1.57 18.87 -4.34
C GLY A 23 -0.88 18.42 -3.05
N HIS A 24 0.09 17.51 -3.13
CA HIS A 24 0.87 17.04 -1.98
C HIS A 24 2.23 17.73 -1.86
N ILE A 25 2.64 18.51 -2.88
CA ILE A 25 3.91 19.24 -2.89
C ILE A 25 3.89 20.30 -1.78
N GLY A 26 4.94 20.34 -0.95
CA GLY A 26 5.05 21.29 0.18
C GLY A 26 4.16 20.96 1.39
N ASN A 27 3.47 19.81 1.36
CA ASN A 27 2.67 19.36 2.51
C ASN A 27 3.51 18.48 3.45
N ASN A 28 3.51 18.79 4.75
CA ASN A 28 4.25 18.05 5.78
C ASN A 28 3.80 16.59 5.97
N ASP A 29 2.67 16.20 5.36
CA ASP A 29 2.03 14.90 5.50
C ASP A 29 2.81 13.71 4.87
N LYS A 30 3.97 13.95 4.25
CA LYS A 30 4.79 12.91 3.55
C LYS A 30 3.98 12.11 2.53
N LYS A 31 2.92 12.70 1.98
CA LYS A 31 2.08 12.06 0.96
C LYS A 31 2.91 11.83 -0.31
N PRO A 32 2.62 10.77 -1.06
CA PRO A 32 3.41 10.45 -2.24
C PRO A 32 3.25 11.49 -3.35
N VAL A 33 4.37 11.78 -4.01
CA VAL A 33 4.45 12.56 -5.24
C VAL A 33 5.35 11.81 -6.21
N ILE A 34 4.90 11.68 -7.46
CA ILE A 34 5.73 11.11 -8.54
C ILE A 34 5.93 12.17 -9.60
N VAL A 35 7.18 12.40 -9.99
CA VAL A 35 7.55 13.35 -11.03
C VAL A 35 8.10 12.57 -12.21
N LEU A 36 7.48 12.75 -13.37
CA LEU A 36 8.04 12.30 -14.64
C LEU A 36 8.80 13.47 -15.26
N THR A 37 10.06 13.23 -15.57
CA THR A 37 10.86 14.09 -16.45
C THR A 37 11.14 13.37 -17.76
N ASN A 38 11.73 14.08 -18.72
CA ASN A 38 12.24 13.48 -19.96
C ASN A 38 13.37 12.45 -19.75
N LYS A 39 13.94 12.33 -18.53
CA LYS A 39 15.07 11.43 -18.24
C LYS A 39 14.80 10.45 -17.11
N TYR A 40 14.05 10.88 -16.10
CA TYR A 40 13.86 10.15 -14.85
C TYR A 40 12.40 10.10 -14.42
N VAL A 41 12.10 9.12 -13.57
CA VAL A 41 10.90 9.07 -12.75
C VAL A 41 11.36 9.21 -11.31
N HIS A 42 10.99 10.32 -10.67
CA HIS A 42 11.31 10.60 -9.28
C HIS A 42 10.13 10.29 -8.37
N PHE A 43 10.42 9.67 -7.24
CA PHE A 43 9.47 9.30 -6.22
C PHE A 43 9.81 10.07 -4.95
N PHE A 44 8.83 10.79 -4.42
CA PHE A 44 8.93 11.53 -3.16
C PHE A 44 7.81 11.10 -2.21
N GLY A 45 8.05 11.28 -0.91
CA GLY A 45 7.09 10.89 0.12
C GLY A 45 6.92 9.38 0.23
N GLU A 46 5.78 8.95 0.77
CA GLU A 46 5.53 7.54 1.08
C GLU A 46 5.48 6.64 -0.17
N HIS A 47 6.47 5.76 -0.31
CA HIS A 47 6.46 4.70 -1.31
C HIS A 47 7.03 3.39 -0.75
N TYR A 48 6.97 2.34 -1.56
CA TYR A 48 7.33 0.97 -1.19
C TYR A 48 8.10 0.32 -2.34
N ARG A 49 9.01 -0.61 -2.04
CA ARG A 49 9.57 -1.52 -3.05
C ARG A 49 8.80 -2.83 -3.05
N TYR A 50 8.50 -3.37 -4.23
CA TYR A 50 7.85 -4.66 -4.37
C TYR A 50 8.89 -5.75 -4.65
N VAL A 51 9.07 -6.65 -3.68
CA VAL A 51 10.09 -7.71 -3.69
C VAL A 51 9.45 -9.01 -3.21
N ASN A 52 9.66 -10.11 -3.94
CA ASN A 52 9.20 -11.46 -3.56
C ASN A 52 7.69 -11.56 -3.23
N GLY A 53 6.84 -10.86 -4.00
CA GLY A 53 5.39 -10.89 -3.80
C GLY A 53 4.88 -10.03 -2.63
N ASP A 54 5.76 -9.27 -1.97
CA ASP A 54 5.45 -8.43 -0.83
C ASP A 54 5.97 -7.00 -1.04
N THR A 55 5.45 -6.06 -0.25
CA THR A 55 5.92 -4.68 -0.22
C THR A 55 6.92 -4.56 0.92
N SER A 56 7.99 -3.81 0.71
CA SER A 56 8.92 -3.42 1.77
C SER A 56 8.23 -2.63 2.88
N ARG A 57 9.00 -2.24 3.90
CA ARG A 57 8.59 -1.16 4.79
C ARG A 57 8.40 0.14 4.00
N LYS A 58 7.62 1.06 4.56
CA LYS A 58 7.44 2.42 4.01
C LYS A 58 8.80 3.09 3.86
N ILE A 59 9.04 3.68 2.70
CA ILE A 59 10.23 4.46 2.35
C ILE A 59 9.76 5.91 2.18
N TYR A 60 10.55 6.85 2.66
CA TYR A 60 10.26 8.29 2.57
C TYR A 60 11.37 9.07 1.88
N GLU A 61 12.55 8.48 1.78
CA GLU A 61 13.72 9.03 1.12
C GLU A 61 13.47 9.13 -0.40
N PRO A 62 13.74 10.27 -1.04
CA PRO A 62 13.54 10.40 -2.48
C PRO A 62 14.29 9.32 -3.26
N GLU A 63 13.61 8.67 -4.20
CA GLU A 63 14.20 7.68 -5.11
C GLU A 63 14.01 8.12 -6.56
N SER A 64 15.06 8.05 -7.37
CA SER A 64 15.02 8.42 -8.79
C SER A 64 15.41 7.22 -9.64
N VAL A 65 14.68 7.00 -10.73
CA VAL A 65 14.92 5.88 -11.65
C VAL A 65 14.96 6.40 -13.07
N LEU A 66 15.86 5.88 -13.90
CA LEU A 66 15.93 6.27 -15.31
C LEU A 66 14.65 5.85 -16.03
N LEU A 67 14.12 6.76 -16.85
CA LEU A 67 12.92 6.51 -17.65
C LEU A 67 13.16 5.39 -18.68
N GLN A 68 14.38 5.26 -19.19
CA GLN A 68 14.75 4.17 -20.11
C GLN A 68 14.52 2.77 -19.51
N ASP A 69 14.66 2.65 -18.18
CA ASP A 69 14.49 1.39 -17.46
C ASP A 69 13.02 1.07 -17.20
N PHE A 70 12.08 1.97 -17.50
CA PHE A 70 10.65 1.75 -17.29
C PHE A 70 10.17 0.54 -18.10
N ILE A 71 9.50 -0.41 -17.47
CA ILE A 71 8.95 -1.62 -18.12
C ILE A 71 7.44 -1.47 -18.32
N GLY A 72 6.74 -1.00 -17.29
CA GLY A 72 5.29 -0.87 -17.31
C GLY A 72 4.73 -0.37 -15.99
N ALA A 73 3.45 -0.01 -16.01
CA ALA A 73 2.74 0.43 -14.82
C ALA A 73 1.43 -0.35 -14.67
N GLY A 74 0.98 -0.56 -13.44
CA GLY A 74 -0.20 -1.36 -13.15
C GLY A 74 -0.74 -1.15 -11.75
N ASN A 75 -1.80 -1.89 -11.42
CA ASN A 75 -2.40 -1.84 -10.09
C ASN A 75 -2.32 -3.22 -9.43
N ILE A 76 -1.72 -3.26 -8.25
CA ILE A 76 -1.67 -4.45 -7.41
C ILE A 76 -2.77 -4.35 -6.35
N ARG A 77 -3.54 -5.43 -6.18
CA ARG A 77 -4.49 -5.57 -5.07
C ARG A 77 -3.93 -6.53 -4.05
N LYS A 78 -3.72 -6.05 -2.82
CA LYS A 78 -3.06 -6.82 -1.76
C LYS A 78 -3.86 -6.79 -0.46
N ARG A 79 -3.79 -7.88 0.31
CA ARG A 79 -4.34 -7.94 1.66
C ARG A 79 -3.24 -7.71 2.69
N SER A 80 -3.57 -7.06 3.80
CA SER A 80 -2.62 -6.87 4.90
C SER A 80 -2.31 -8.22 5.56
N ARG A 81 -1.05 -8.68 5.49
CA ARG A 81 -0.61 -9.89 6.21
C ARG A 81 -0.73 -9.70 7.73
N ARG A 82 -0.47 -8.49 8.23
CA ARG A 82 -0.62 -8.15 9.65
C ARG A 82 -2.04 -8.38 10.15
N ASN A 83 -3.06 -7.99 9.38
CA ASN A 83 -4.46 -8.21 9.75
C ASN A 83 -4.82 -9.70 9.73
N LEU A 84 -4.22 -10.50 8.84
CA LEU A 84 -4.37 -11.95 8.86
C LEU A 84 -3.82 -12.56 10.15
N TYR A 85 -2.61 -12.16 10.56
CA TYR A 85 -2.01 -12.65 11.80
C TYR A 85 -2.86 -12.28 13.02
N TYR A 86 -3.39 -11.04 13.08
CA TYR A 86 -4.33 -10.67 14.14
C TYR A 86 -5.59 -11.55 14.12
N LEU A 87 -6.20 -11.78 12.96
CA LEU A 87 -7.35 -12.68 12.86
C LEU A 87 -7.02 -14.09 13.36
N ILE A 88 -5.92 -14.67 12.90
CA ILE A 88 -5.50 -16.02 13.33
C ILE A 88 -5.31 -16.05 14.85
N SER A 89 -4.58 -15.08 15.42
CA SER A 89 -4.33 -15.03 16.87
C SER A 89 -5.62 -14.93 17.70
N VAL A 90 -6.59 -14.10 17.26
CA VAL A 90 -7.90 -13.96 17.91
C VAL A 90 -8.71 -15.25 17.77
N GLY A 91 -8.71 -15.89 16.60
CA GLY A 91 -9.40 -17.18 16.39
C GLY A 91 -8.86 -18.29 17.30
N VAL A 92 -7.53 -18.35 17.46
CA VAL A 92 -6.87 -19.29 18.39
C VAL A 92 -7.28 -18.99 19.83
N LEU A 93 -7.26 -17.71 20.25
CA LEU A 93 -7.65 -17.31 21.60
C LEU A 93 -9.11 -17.69 21.92
N ILE A 94 -10.04 -17.44 21.01
CA ILE A 94 -11.46 -17.82 21.16
C ILE A 94 -11.59 -19.34 21.33
N THR A 95 -10.82 -20.11 20.57
CA THR A 95 -10.84 -21.58 20.65
C THR A 95 -10.34 -22.06 22.01
N ILE A 96 -9.25 -21.49 22.53
CA ILE A 96 -8.73 -21.79 23.86
C ILE A 96 -9.77 -21.47 24.95
N LEU A 97 -10.36 -20.27 24.93
CA LEU A 97 -11.39 -19.86 25.89
C LEU A 97 -12.62 -20.80 25.86
N THR A 98 -13.03 -21.22 24.67
CA THR A 98 -14.13 -22.18 24.50
C THR A 98 -13.80 -23.53 25.13
N GLN A 99 -12.57 -24.03 24.93
CA GLN A 99 -12.13 -25.29 25.51
C GLN A 99 -12.02 -25.22 27.04
N ILE A 100 -11.51 -24.12 27.59
CA ILE A 100 -11.47 -23.88 29.04
C ILE A 100 -12.89 -23.86 29.61
N SER A 101 -13.82 -23.13 28.99
CA SER A 101 -15.22 -23.09 29.42
C SER A 101 -15.86 -24.48 29.43
N ARG A 102 -15.61 -25.30 28.40
CA ARG A 102 -16.07 -26.70 28.35
C ARG A 102 -15.42 -27.55 29.43
N GLY A 103 -14.14 -27.36 29.70
CA GLY A 103 -13.41 -28.02 30.79
C GLY A 103 -13.99 -27.70 32.16
N MET A 104 -14.18 -26.41 32.47
CA MET A 104 -14.78 -25.95 33.73
C MET A 104 -16.18 -26.52 33.95
N LYS A 105 -16.99 -26.61 32.88
CA LYS A 105 -18.31 -27.23 32.94
C LYS A 105 -18.25 -28.70 33.37
N LYS A 106 -17.21 -29.45 32.98
CA LYS A 106 -17.00 -30.84 33.44
C LYS A 106 -16.70 -30.94 34.93
N PHE A 107 -16.14 -29.89 35.53
CA PHE A 107 -15.87 -29.80 36.97
C PHE A 107 -17.02 -29.15 37.77
N GLY A 108 -18.21 -29.02 37.18
CA GLY A 108 -19.39 -28.47 37.86
C GLY A 108 -19.43 -26.94 37.99
N LEU A 109 -18.40 -26.23 37.53
CA LEU A 109 -18.36 -24.77 37.54
C LEU A 109 -19.13 -24.20 36.34
N HIS A 110 -20.33 -23.69 36.60
CA HIS A 110 -21.15 -23.00 35.58
C HIS A 110 -20.78 -21.52 35.50
N VAL A 111 -19.94 -21.16 34.53
CA VAL A 111 -19.62 -19.75 34.23
C VAL A 111 -20.39 -19.31 33.00
N SER A 112 -21.65 -18.92 33.17
CA SER A 112 -22.54 -18.45 32.10
C SER A 112 -21.98 -17.25 31.34
N HIS A 113 -21.28 -16.35 32.03
CA HIS A 113 -20.64 -15.16 31.45
C HIS A 113 -19.55 -15.51 30.43
N LEU A 114 -18.75 -16.56 30.67
CA LEU A 114 -17.71 -17.00 29.73
C LEU A 114 -18.30 -17.51 28.42
N LYS A 115 -19.43 -18.23 28.49
CA LYS A 115 -20.12 -18.75 27.30
C LYS A 115 -20.70 -17.61 26.45
N GLN A 116 -21.35 -16.64 27.09
CA GLN A 116 -21.91 -15.47 26.39
C GLN A 116 -20.80 -14.62 25.77
N PHE A 117 -19.72 -14.36 26.51
CA PHE A 117 -18.56 -13.62 26.02
C PHE A 117 -17.92 -14.30 24.81
N SER A 118 -17.71 -15.63 24.86
CA SER A 118 -17.16 -16.41 23.75
C SER A 118 -18.05 -16.34 22.50
N SER A 119 -19.38 -16.34 22.68
CA SER A 119 -20.32 -16.24 21.56
C SER A 119 -20.26 -14.86 20.89
N ILE A 120 -20.19 -13.79 21.67
CA ILE A 120 -20.05 -12.42 21.16
C ILE A 120 -18.73 -12.27 20.40
N MET A 121 -17.62 -12.76 20.99
CA MET A 121 -16.30 -12.71 20.37
C MET A 121 -16.24 -13.51 19.06
N ALA A 122 -16.90 -14.67 18.99
CA ALA A 122 -17.01 -15.44 17.75
C ALA A 122 -17.77 -14.67 16.65
N GLY A 123 -18.85 -13.97 17.01
CA GLY A 123 -19.59 -13.11 16.08
C GLY A 123 -18.73 -11.95 15.55
N VAL A 124 -18.02 -11.24 16.44
CA VAL A 124 -17.09 -10.16 16.07
C VAL A 124 -15.97 -10.69 15.17
N PHE A 125 -15.41 -11.85 15.49
CA PHE A 125 -14.38 -12.51 14.67
C PHE A 125 -14.89 -12.80 13.26
N PHE A 126 -16.12 -13.31 13.11
CA PHE A 126 -16.70 -13.60 11.81
C PHE A 126 -16.90 -12.34 10.96
N ILE A 127 -17.40 -11.26 11.56
CA ILE A 127 -17.51 -9.96 10.89
C ILE A 127 -16.14 -9.45 10.45
N ALA A 128 -15.14 -9.52 11.34
CA ALA A 128 -13.78 -9.09 11.03
C ALA A 128 -13.14 -9.94 9.92
N LEU A 129 -13.40 -11.25 9.89
CA LEU A 129 -12.96 -12.15 8.83
C LEU A 129 -13.58 -11.79 7.48
N ILE A 130 -14.89 -11.55 7.44
CA ILE A 130 -15.58 -11.08 6.24
C ILE A 130 -14.95 -9.77 5.75
N LEU A 131 -14.83 -8.78 6.63
CA LEU A 131 -14.21 -7.49 6.29
C LEU A 131 -12.80 -7.68 5.74
N TYR A 132 -12.00 -8.58 6.30
CA TYR A 132 -10.66 -8.88 5.80
C TYR A 132 -10.65 -9.52 4.40
N LEU A 133 -11.60 -10.42 4.11
CA LEU A 133 -11.69 -11.06 2.79
C LEU A 133 -12.01 -10.05 1.69
N PHE A 134 -12.85 -9.05 2.00
CA PHE A 134 -13.25 -8.00 1.06
C PHE A 134 -12.30 -6.80 1.02
N LYS A 135 -11.64 -6.46 2.14
CA LYS A 135 -10.72 -5.31 2.23
C LYS A 135 -9.38 -5.64 1.58
N ARG A 136 -9.20 -5.15 0.35
CA ARG A 136 -7.92 -5.17 -0.36
C ARG A 136 -7.38 -3.75 -0.47
N TYR A 137 -6.13 -3.58 -0.09
CA TYR A 137 -5.35 -2.37 -0.36
C TYR A 137 -5.00 -2.36 -1.84
N LYS A 138 -5.18 -1.22 -2.48
CA LYS A 138 -4.79 -1.04 -3.87
C LYS A 138 -3.52 -0.19 -3.93
N LEU A 139 -2.54 -0.71 -4.65
CA LEU A 139 -1.25 -0.07 -4.85
C LEU A 139 -1.09 0.17 -6.35
N PHE A 140 -0.66 1.37 -6.70
CA PHE A 140 -0.15 1.69 -8.01
C PHE A 140 1.31 1.24 -8.11
N GLU A 141 1.63 0.35 -9.04
CA GLU A 141 2.96 -0.19 -9.32
C GLU A 141 3.55 0.48 -10.56
N VAL A 142 4.81 0.89 -10.45
CA VAL A 142 5.66 1.30 -11.56
C VAL A 142 6.86 0.35 -11.59
N ALA A 143 6.96 -0.45 -12.63
CA ALA A 143 7.99 -1.46 -12.81
C ALA A 143 9.14 -0.92 -13.67
N PHE A 144 10.36 -1.16 -13.22
CA PHE A 144 11.60 -0.85 -13.92
C PHE A 144 12.50 -2.09 -14.01
N ILE A 145 13.57 -2.01 -14.79
CA ILE A 145 14.60 -3.05 -14.81
C ILE A 145 15.19 -3.22 -13.40
N GLY A 146 15.06 -4.42 -12.84
CA GLY A 146 15.60 -4.79 -11.53
C GLY A 146 14.85 -4.24 -10.31
N LYS A 147 13.86 -3.36 -10.46
CA LYS A 147 13.10 -2.79 -9.33
C LYS A 147 11.65 -2.49 -9.66
N ARG A 148 10.79 -2.59 -8.65
CA ARG A 148 9.35 -2.26 -8.75
C ARG A 148 8.99 -1.36 -7.59
N ILE A 149 8.47 -0.18 -7.89
CA ILE A 149 8.10 0.81 -6.89
C ILE A 149 6.57 0.85 -6.82
N CYS A 150 6.03 0.78 -5.62
CA CYS A 150 4.61 0.81 -5.35
C CYS A 150 4.25 2.03 -4.50
N ILE A 151 3.10 2.61 -4.78
CA ILE A 151 2.52 3.70 -4.02
C ILE A 151 1.05 3.38 -3.76
N SER A 152 0.53 3.82 -2.62
CA SER A 152 -0.86 3.51 -2.27
C SER A 152 -1.86 4.37 -3.05
N GLU A 153 -2.73 3.73 -3.82
CA GLU A 153 -3.68 4.36 -4.77
C GLU A 153 -4.65 5.34 -4.08
N HIS A 154 -4.94 5.14 -2.78
CA HIS A 154 -5.87 5.96 -2.01
C HIS A 154 -5.50 7.45 -1.89
N HIS A 155 -4.26 7.81 -2.23
CA HIS A 155 -3.82 9.20 -2.21
C HIS A 155 -4.16 9.96 -3.50
N PHE A 156 -4.60 9.27 -4.55
CA PHE A 156 -4.79 9.86 -5.86
C PHE A 156 -6.17 9.54 -6.43
N GLU A 157 -6.63 10.39 -7.33
CA GLU A 157 -7.77 10.04 -8.17
C GLU A 157 -7.34 9.06 -9.26
N LYS A 158 -8.25 8.16 -9.65
CA LYS A 158 -7.97 7.18 -10.72
C LYS A 158 -7.65 7.84 -12.06
N SER A 159 -8.30 8.97 -12.35
CA SER A 159 -8.06 9.80 -13.52
C SER A 159 -6.62 10.30 -13.57
N GLU A 160 -6.10 10.83 -12.45
CA GLU A 160 -4.72 11.30 -12.35
C GLU A 160 -3.72 10.18 -12.61
N ILE A 161 -3.96 8.99 -12.05
CA ILE A 161 -3.11 7.82 -12.28
C ILE A 161 -3.13 7.43 -13.77
N GLN A 162 -4.30 7.40 -14.40
CA GLN A 162 -4.42 7.05 -15.82
C GLN A 162 -3.68 8.05 -16.72
N VAL A 163 -3.85 9.35 -16.48
CA VAL A 163 -3.14 10.41 -17.20
C VAL A 163 -1.64 10.25 -17.00
N PHE A 164 -1.18 10.01 -15.77
CA PHE A 164 0.23 9.82 -15.47
C PHE A 164 0.82 8.59 -16.19
N ILE A 165 0.11 7.46 -16.20
CA ILE A 165 0.52 6.26 -16.95
C ILE A 165 0.66 6.58 -18.44
N GLN A 166 -0.32 7.26 -19.03
CA GLN A 166 -0.28 7.65 -20.44
C GLN A 166 0.94 8.54 -20.75
N SER A 167 1.22 9.52 -19.89
CA SER A 167 2.39 10.39 -20.05
C SER A 167 3.71 9.62 -19.99
N ILE A 168 3.85 8.64 -19.07
CA ILE A 168 5.08 7.81 -19.02
C ILE A 168 5.24 7.02 -20.31
N TYR A 169 4.18 6.41 -20.83
CA TYR A 169 4.26 5.65 -22.08
C TYR A 169 4.60 6.53 -23.29
N GLN A 170 4.12 7.78 -23.31
CA GLN A 170 4.46 8.74 -24.36
C GLN A 170 5.93 9.15 -24.27
N GLU A 171 6.43 9.52 -23.08
CA GLU A 171 7.82 9.93 -22.90
C GLU A 171 8.80 8.78 -23.09
N LYS A 172 8.44 7.54 -22.73
CA LYS A 172 9.33 6.39 -23.02
C LYS A 172 9.55 6.21 -24.52
N ARG A 173 8.55 6.49 -25.36
CA ARG A 173 8.66 6.36 -26.83
C ARG A 173 9.57 7.42 -27.45
N THR A 174 9.78 8.56 -26.78
CA THR A 174 10.66 9.62 -27.28
C THR A 174 12.12 9.41 -26.88
N VAL A 175 12.38 8.53 -25.90
CA VAL A 175 13.72 8.18 -25.41
C VAL A 175 14.32 6.96 -26.13
N GLN A 176 13.48 6.14 -26.78
CA GLN A 176 13.92 5.01 -27.63
C GLN A 176 14.35 5.49 -29.01
#